data_AF-A0A1C9W5B6-F1
#
_entry.id   AF-A0A1C9W5B6-F1
#
_cell.length_a   1.000
_cell.length_b   1.000
_cell.length_c   1.000
_cell.angle_alpha   90.00
_cell.angle_beta   90.00
_cell.angle_gamma   90.00
#
_symmetry.space_group_name_H-M   'P 1'
#
loop_
_entity.id
_entity.type
_entity.pdbx_description
1 polymer ?
#
loop_
_entity_poly.entity_id
_entity_poly.type
_entity_poly.pdbx_seq_one_letter_code
_entity_poly.pdbx_strand_id
1 'polypeptide(L)'
;MEKSDTYWVAIRLMGLFFLYKSLESLVQVIANGYFLIRVNFIEDIETLGTELASFGAETVFIPALIRVLLYTGLAYYLLRKGKALHNFVMGADRPSTLNKLRQPTQ
;
A
#
# COMPACT_ATOMS: atom_id res chain seq x y z
N MET A 1 -6.00 -22.35 19.16
CA MET A 1 -4.99 -21.44 18.59
C MET A 1 -4.66 -20.41 19.64
N GLU A 2 -3.38 -20.25 19.99
CA GLU A 2 -2.97 -19.17 20.89
C GLU A 2 -3.19 -17.81 20.21
N LYS A 3 -3.47 -16.77 20.99
CA LYS A 3 -3.66 -15.40 20.45
C LYS A 3 -2.44 -14.95 19.63
N SER A 4 -1.25 -15.45 19.98
CA SER A 4 0.00 -15.20 19.24
C SER A 4 0.00 -15.72 17.81
N ASP A 5 -0.43 -16.95 17.60
CA ASP A 5 -0.45 -17.50 16.25
C ASP A 5 -1.48 -16.78 15.38
N THR A 6 -2.57 -16.33 16.00
CA THR A 6 -3.62 -15.56 15.33
C THR A 6 -3.11 -14.22 14.82
N TYR A 7 -2.38 -13.45 15.64
CA TYR A 7 -1.77 -12.19 15.21
C TYR A 7 -0.70 -12.38 14.14
N TRP A 8 0.09 -13.46 14.24
CA TRP A 8 1.12 -13.78 13.26
C TRP A 8 0.54 -14.06 11.88
N VAL A 9 -0.54 -14.85 11.84
CA VAL A 9 -1.28 -15.16 10.61
C VAL A 9 -1.94 -13.90 10.06
N ALA A 10 -2.56 -13.07 10.90
CA ALA A 10 -3.20 -11.82 10.48
C ALA A 10 -2.23 -10.84 9.81
N ILE A 11 -1.01 -10.66 10.36
CA ILE A 11 0.02 -9.79 9.78
C ILE A 11 0.43 -10.27 8.37
N ARG A 12 0.60 -11.59 8.18
CA ARG A 12 0.96 -12.15 6.89
C ARG A 12 -0.16 -12.07 5.86
N LEU A 13 -1.41 -12.35 6.27
CA LEU A 13 -2.57 -12.19 5.41
C LEU A 13 -2.74 -10.74 4.97
N MET A 14 -2.51 -9.79 5.88
CA MET A 14 -2.55 -8.38 5.55
C MET A 14 -1.41 -7.98 4.58
N GLY A 15 -0.20 -8.52 4.75
CA GLY A 15 0.90 -8.35 3.79
C GLY A 15 0.57 -8.89 2.40
N LEU A 16 -0.04 -10.08 2.31
CA LEU A 16 -0.51 -10.67 1.05
C LEU A 16 -1.63 -9.85 0.40
N PHE A 17 -2.56 -9.32 1.20
CA PHE A 17 -3.61 -8.44 0.72
C PHE A 17 -3.03 -7.16 0.10
N PHE A 18 -2.05 -6.53 0.74
CA PHE A 18 -1.37 -5.36 0.16
C PHE A 18 -0.58 -5.72 -1.11
N LEU A 19 0.02 -6.91 -1.17
CA LEU A 19 0.69 -7.37 -2.38
C LEU A 19 -0.31 -7.49 -3.55
N TYR A 20 -1.48 -8.07 -3.30
CA TYR A 20 -2.56 -8.14 -4.28
C TYR A 20 -3.03 -6.75 -4.73
N LYS A 21 -3.23 -5.81 -3.78
CA LYS A 21 -3.63 -4.43 -4.10
C LYS A 21 -2.58 -3.68 -4.91
N SER A 22 -1.29 -3.97 -4.68
CA SER A 22 -0.21 -3.44 -5.52
C SER A 22 -0.30 -3.94 -6.96
N LEU A 23 -0.53 -5.24 -7.16
CA LEU A 23 -0.69 -5.82 -8.50
C LEU A 23 -1.89 -5.22 -9.24
N GLU A 24 -3.03 -5.06 -8.56
CA GLU A 24 -4.22 -4.39 -9.13
C GLU A 24 -3.90 -2.96 -9.57
N SER A 25 -3.18 -2.21 -8.72
CA SER A 25 -2.76 -0.84 -9.03
C SER A 25 -1.74 -0.79 -10.18
N LEU A 26 -0.87 -1.81 -10.30
CA LEU A 26 0.12 -1.90 -11.37
C LEU A 26 -0.57 -2.11 -12.72
N VAL A 27 -1.61 -2.95 -12.78
CA VAL A 27 -2.43 -3.13 -13.98
C VAL A 27 -3.09 -1.80 -14.38
N GLN A 28 -3.59 -1.02 -13.43
CA GLN A 28 -4.15 0.31 -13.69
C GLN A 28 -3.10 1.28 -14.25
N VAL A 29 -1.88 1.28 -13.71
CA VAL A 29 -0.78 2.09 -14.25
C VAL A 29 -0.46 1.71 -15.69
N ILE A 30 -0.38 0.41 -16.02
CA ILE A 30 -0.11 -0.06 -17.38
C ILE A 30 -1.24 0.36 -18.33
N ALA A 31 -2.50 0.15 -17.94
CA ALA A 31 -3.66 0.51 -18.76
C ALA A 31 -3.73 2.02 -19.03
N ASN A 32 -3.56 2.83 -17.98
CA ASN A 32 -3.58 4.29 -18.08
C ASN A 32 -2.36 4.82 -18.85
N GLY A 33 -1.18 4.21 -18.67
CA GLY A 33 0.02 4.53 -19.43
C GLY A 33 -0.11 4.22 -20.92
N TYR A 34 -0.72 3.08 -21.26
CA TYR A 34 -1.03 2.74 -22.65
C TYR A 34 -2.03 3.72 -23.28
N PHE A 35 -3.08 4.10 -22.55
CA PHE A 35 -4.05 5.09 -23.00
C PHE A 35 -3.39 6.45 -23.25
N LEU A 36 -2.53 6.90 -22.34
CA LEU A 36 -1.74 8.12 -22.49
C LEU A 36 -0.87 8.11 -23.75
N ILE A 37 -0.15 7.03 -24.00
CA ILE A 37 0.70 6.90 -25.19
C ILE A 37 -0.16 6.90 -26.46
N ARG A 38 -1.28 6.17 -26.47
CA ARG A 38 -2.19 6.12 -27.62
C ARG A 38 -2.75 7.49 -27.97
N VAL A 39 -3.23 8.25 -26.97
CA VAL A 39 -3.79 9.59 -27.18
C VAL A 39 -2.74 10.58 -27.66
N ASN A 40 -1.50 10.50 -27.17
CA ASN A 40 -0.44 11.44 -27.56
C ASN A 40 0.23 11.13 -28.91
N PHE A 41 0.19 9.89 -29.40
CA PHE A 41 0.97 9.47 -30.58
C PHE A 41 0.14 8.98 -31.78
N ILE A 42 -1.16 8.70 -31.66
CA ILE A 42 -1.91 7.94 -32.68
C ILE A 42 -3.08 8.69 -33.36
N GLU A 43 -3.69 9.74 -32.79
CA GLU A 43 -4.90 10.35 -33.41
C GLU A 43 -4.92 11.90 -33.43
N ASP A 44 -5.27 12.47 -34.61
CA ASP A 44 -5.82 13.83 -34.81
C ASP A 44 -7.23 13.93 -34.18
N ILE A 45 -7.31 13.95 -32.84
CA ILE A 45 -8.56 14.13 -32.07
C ILE A 45 -8.77 15.62 -31.80
N GLU A 46 -9.00 16.40 -32.85
CA GLU A 46 -8.69 17.85 -32.82
C GLU A 46 -9.48 18.68 -31.78
N THR A 47 -10.57 18.17 -31.17
CA THR A 47 -11.35 18.96 -30.18
C THR A 47 -11.93 18.22 -28.97
N LEU A 48 -11.84 16.88 -28.89
CA LEU A 48 -12.43 16.10 -27.77
C LEU A 48 -11.38 15.47 -26.84
N GLY A 49 -10.17 15.23 -27.33
CA GLY A 49 -9.08 14.62 -26.56
C GLY A 49 -8.33 15.62 -25.69
N THR A 50 -8.28 16.88 -26.08
CA THR A 50 -7.42 17.92 -25.47
C THR A 50 -7.87 18.36 -24.07
N GLU A 51 -9.19 18.40 -23.80
CA GLU A 51 -9.70 18.74 -22.47
C GLU A 51 -9.83 17.51 -21.54
N LEU A 52 -10.08 16.32 -22.07
CA LEU A 52 -10.16 15.09 -21.25
C LEU A 52 -8.80 14.47 -20.92
N ALA A 53 -7.82 14.54 -21.84
CA ALA A 53 -6.49 14.00 -21.61
C ALA A 53 -5.68 14.83 -20.61
N SER A 54 -5.89 16.15 -20.59
CA SER A 54 -5.23 17.06 -19.64
C SER A 54 -5.79 16.93 -18.23
N PHE A 55 -7.09 16.61 -18.06
CA PHE A 55 -7.68 16.43 -16.74
C PHE A 55 -7.65 14.99 -16.20
N GLY A 56 -7.86 13.97 -17.05
CA GLY A 56 -8.05 12.59 -16.63
C GLY A 56 -6.76 11.78 -16.44
N ALA A 57 -5.71 12.09 -17.19
CA ALA A 57 -4.49 11.29 -17.12
C ALA A 57 -3.66 11.60 -15.87
N GLU A 58 -3.48 12.86 -15.50
CA GLU A 58 -2.76 13.22 -14.27
C GLU A 58 -3.55 12.80 -13.01
N THR A 59 -4.88 12.89 -13.04
CA THR A 59 -5.73 12.55 -11.89
C THR A 59 -5.88 11.05 -11.65
N VAL A 60 -5.63 10.19 -12.64
CA VAL A 60 -5.80 8.73 -12.47
C VAL A 60 -4.47 7.96 -12.54
N PHE A 61 -3.50 8.41 -13.34
CA PHE A 61 -2.20 7.76 -13.47
C PHE A 61 -1.32 7.97 -12.24
N ILE A 62 -1.16 9.21 -11.78
CA ILE A 62 -0.28 9.54 -10.64
C ILE A 62 -0.77 8.86 -9.36
N PRO A 63 -2.07 8.89 -9.00
CA PRO A 63 -2.54 8.18 -7.82
C PRO A 63 -2.40 6.67 -7.92
N ALA A 64 -2.57 6.08 -9.11
CA ALA A 64 -2.33 4.65 -9.33
C ALA A 64 -0.85 4.30 -9.09
N LEU A 65 0.08 5.12 -9.58
CA LEU A 65 1.52 4.98 -9.33
C LEU A 65 1.87 5.08 -7.85
N ILE A 66 1.33 6.07 -7.14
CA ILE A 66 1.52 6.23 -5.70
C ILE A 66 0.99 5.01 -4.95
N ARG A 67 -0.19 4.48 -5.33
CA ARG A 67 -0.76 3.26 -4.75
C ARG A 67 0.14 2.05 -4.96
N VAL A 68 0.72 1.87 -6.14
CA VAL A 68 1.69 0.78 -6.40
C VAL A 68 2.87 0.88 -5.44
N LEU A 69 3.50 2.06 -5.33
CA LEU A 69 4.66 2.25 -4.46
C LEU A 69 4.30 2.01 -2.99
N LEU A 70 3.17 2.56 -2.54
CA LEU A 70 2.72 2.45 -1.16
C LEU A 70 2.33 1.02 -0.79
N TYR A 71 1.52 0.35 -1.60
CA TYR A 71 1.10 -1.03 -1.34
C TYR A 71 2.26 -2.02 -1.45
N THR A 72 3.20 -1.82 -2.38
CA THR A 72 4.42 -2.64 -2.46
C THR A 72 5.29 -2.44 -1.23
N GLY A 73 5.49 -1.20 -0.80
CA GLY A 73 6.26 -0.88 0.41
C GLY A 73 5.64 -1.52 1.66
N LEU A 74 4.31 -1.39 1.83
CA LEU A 74 3.58 -2.00 2.94
C LEU A 74 3.62 -3.53 2.90
N ALA A 75 3.40 -4.13 1.73
CA ALA A 75 3.49 -5.59 1.55
C ALA A 75 4.89 -6.09 1.91
N TYR A 76 5.93 -5.44 1.40
CA TYR A 76 7.31 -5.79 1.70
C TYR A 76 7.62 -5.65 3.20
N TYR A 77 7.19 -4.56 3.84
CA TYR A 77 7.39 -4.36 5.27
C TYR A 77 6.67 -5.43 6.09
N LEU A 78 5.41 -5.75 5.79
CA LEU A 78 4.63 -6.74 6.54
C LEU A 78 5.16 -8.17 6.33
N LEU A 79 5.55 -8.53 5.10
CA LEU A 79 6.07 -9.86 4.80
C LEU A 79 7.51 -10.07 5.30
N ARG A 80 8.38 -9.05 5.20
CA ARG A 80 9.81 -9.16 5.58
C ARG A 80 10.11 -8.72 7.01
N LYS A 81 9.41 -7.71 7.54
CA LYS A 81 9.57 -7.18 8.91
C LYS A 81 8.40 -7.51 9.83
N GLY A 82 7.48 -8.39 9.42
CA GLY A 82 6.33 -8.83 10.23
C GLY A 82 6.69 -9.30 11.63
N LYS A 83 7.89 -9.84 11.88
CA LYS A 83 8.39 -10.20 13.22
C LYS A 83 8.53 -9.01 14.17
N ALA A 84 9.01 -7.88 13.67
CA ALA A 84 9.11 -6.65 14.47
C ALA A 84 7.71 -6.11 14.80
N LEU A 85 6.79 -6.14 13.83
CA LEU A 85 5.42 -5.69 14.03
C LEU A 85 4.65 -6.60 15.00
N HIS A 86 4.82 -7.91 14.87
CA HIS A 86 4.25 -8.91 15.79
C HIS A 86 4.73 -8.69 17.22
N ASN A 87 6.04 -8.49 17.40
CA ASN A 87 6.62 -8.20 18.72
C ASN A 87 6.12 -6.87 19.29
N PHE A 88 5.86 -5.87 18.45
CA PHE A 88 5.30 -4.59 18.87
C PHE A 88 3.83 -4.74 19.33
N VAL A 89 2.99 -5.42 18.54
CA VAL A 89 1.60 -5.72 18.90
C VAL A 89 1.53 -6.52 20.20
N MET A 90 2.40 -7.53 20.34
CA MET A 90 2.52 -8.31 21.57
C MET A 90 3.09 -7.55 22.76
N GLY A 91 3.97 -6.58 22.51
CA GLY A 91 4.52 -5.71 23.55
C GLY A 91 3.50 -4.72 24.08
N ALA A 92 2.57 -4.26 23.24
CA ALA A 92 1.44 -3.42 23.62
C ALA A 92 0.42 -4.19 24.50
N ASP A 93 0.23 -5.48 24.24
CA ASP A 93 -0.64 -6.37 25.03
C ASP A 93 -0.01 -6.80 26.38
N ARG A 94 1.24 -6.39 26.70
CA ARG A 94 1.87 -6.65 28.00
C ARG A 94 1.67 -5.45 28.96
N PRO A 95 0.80 -5.55 29.97
CA PRO A 95 0.59 -4.49 30.96
C PRO A 95 1.83 -4.17 31.82
N SER A 96 2.88 -5.00 31.78
CA SER A 96 4.13 -4.76 32.51
C SER A 96 4.99 -3.62 31.92
N THR A 97 4.76 -3.22 30.67
CA THR A 97 5.48 -2.11 30.04
C THR A 97 4.96 -0.74 30.49
N LEU A 98 3.67 -0.64 30.84
CA LEU A 98 3.06 0.56 31.42
C LEU A 98 3.52 0.79 32.87
N ASN A 99 3.74 -0.28 33.64
CA ASN A 99 4.24 -0.15 35.02
C ASN A 99 5.71 0.27 35.10
N LYS A 100 6.54 0.00 34.08
CA LYS A 100 7.92 0.50 34.03
C LYS A 100 8.03 2.00 33.74
N LEU A 101 7.03 2.59 33.08
CA LEU A 101 6.98 4.03 32.80
C LEU A 101 6.34 4.84 33.95
N ARG A 102 5.78 4.16 34.96
CA ARG A 102 5.05 4.78 36.07
C ARG A 102 5.77 4.72 37.41
N GLN A 103 6.97 4.11 37.48
CA GLN A 103 7.80 4.19 38.68
C GLN A 103 8.64 5.47 38.60
N PRO A 104 8.34 6.52 39.38
CA PRO A 104 9.30 7.59 39.59
C PRO A 104 10.51 6.96 40.29
N THR A 105 11.68 7.21 39.72
CA THR A 105 12.98 6.95 40.32
C THR A 105 12.95 7.42 41.78
N GLN A 106 13.01 6.49 42.72
CA GLN A 106 13.39 6.78 44.11
C GLN A 106 14.91 6.62 44.22
#